data_AF-A0A970S2Z6-F1
#
_entry.id   AF-A0A970S2Z6-F1
#
_cell.length_a   1.000
_cell.length_b   1.000
_cell.length_c   1.000
_cell.angle_alpha   90.00
_cell.angle_beta   90.00
_cell.angle_gamma   90.00
#
_symmetry.space_group_name_H-M   'P 1'
#
loop_
_entity.id
_entity.type
_entity.pdbx_description
1 polymer ?
#
loop_
_entity_poly.entity_id
_entity_poly.type
_entity_poly.pdbx_seq_one_letter_code
_entity_poly.pdbx_strand_id
1 'polypeptide(L)'
;MILIAGNIFAQAKKEKDEMVFEKTVNGETKHDFGSIVYDAEGSVDFVFTNKGSKPLVITNVTSTCGCTVPTWPKEPIEPGEQGAIKVVYNTKLPGTFNKTIVVYSNANNSPIRISVLGKVGPRPGGKKGQNVTNNTDHPIQVGASTGKTGSSGSDSGLPPAKQKKKELYKTGLTETGKAAATKNTKEGQAVRIK
;
A
#
# COMPACT_ATOMS: atom_id res chain seq x y z
N MET A 1 63.10 5.63 -18.85
CA MET A 1 61.81 6.00 -18.23
C MET A 1 60.76 6.06 -19.32
N ILE A 2 59.91 5.04 -19.41
CA ILE A 2 58.80 5.01 -20.38
C ILE A 2 57.58 5.61 -19.67
N LEU A 3 57.18 6.80 -20.09
CA LEU A 3 55.95 7.45 -19.66
C LEU A 3 54.79 6.76 -20.37
N ILE A 4 54.11 5.84 -19.69
CA ILE A 4 52.85 5.28 -20.18
C ILE A 4 51.78 6.34 -19.93
N ALA A 5 51.43 7.07 -21.00
CA ALA A 5 50.29 7.96 -21.01
C ALA A 5 49.01 7.14 -20.77
N GLY A 6 48.39 7.33 -19.61
CA GLY A 6 47.14 6.69 -19.26
C GLY A 6 46.00 7.25 -20.10
N ASN A 7 45.37 6.40 -20.89
CA ASN A 7 44.06 6.70 -21.48
C ASN A 7 43.02 6.66 -20.35
N ILE A 8 42.72 7.82 -19.78
CA ILE A 8 41.54 7.99 -18.92
C ILE A 8 40.33 8.09 -19.87
N PHE A 9 39.73 6.94 -20.20
CA PHE A 9 38.37 6.93 -20.74
C PHE A 9 37.42 7.29 -19.59
N ALA A 10 37.26 8.60 -19.37
CA ALA A 10 36.14 9.12 -18.59
C ALA A 10 34.86 8.82 -19.39
N GLN A 11 34.24 7.67 -19.11
CA GLN A 11 32.90 7.40 -19.61
C GLN A 11 31.97 8.38 -18.90
N ALA A 12 31.62 9.46 -19.60
CA ALA A 12 30.55 10.35 -19.19
C ALA A 12 29.29 9.49 -19.03
N LYS A 13 28.96 9.11 -17.78
CA LYS A 13 27.69 8.49 -17.47
C LYS A 13 26.63 9.47 -17.96
N LYS A 14 25.88 9.07 -18.98
CA LYS A 14 24.70 9.78 -19.45
C LYS A 14 23.74 9.86 -18.24
N GLU A 15 23.74 11.00 -17.55
CA GLU A 15 22.86 11.24 -16.40
C GLU A 15 21.42 11.15 -16.89
N LYS A 16 20.76 10.06 -16.52
CA LYS A 16 19.35 9.87 -16.82
C LYS A 16 18.62 10.23 -15.53
N ASP A 17 17.95 11.38 -15.54
CA ASP A 17 17.07 11.82 -14.45
C ASP A 17 15.93 10.81 -14.28
N GLU A 18 16.16 9.77 -13.47
CA GLU A 18 15.25 8.64 -13.30
C GLU A 18 14.87 8.42 -11.84
N MET A 19 13.61 8.04 -11.62
CA MET A 19 13.15 7.44 -10.38
C MET A 19 13.20 5.92 -10.52
N VAL A 20 13.89 5.22 -9.62
CA VAL A 20 14.03 3.75 -9.68
C VAL A 20 13.51 3.11 -8.41
N PHE A 21 12.56 2.17 -8.54
CA PHE A 21 12.04 1.40 -7.41
C PHE A 21 12.94 0.22 -7.06
N GLU A 22 13.11 -0.05 -5.76
CA GLU A 22 13.93 -1.17 -5.29
C GLU A 22 13.33 -2.53 -5.63
N LYS A 23 12.00 -2.63 -5.50
CA LYS A 23 11.27 -3.88 -5.73
C LYS A 23 10.65 -3.90 -7.12
N THR A 24 11.36 -4.52 -8.06
CA THR A 24 10.84 -4.80 -9.41
C THR A 24 10.89 -6.30 -9.71
N VAL A 25 9.90 -6.77 -10.47
CA VAL A 25 9.78 -8.17 -10.90
C VAL A 25 9.53 -8.16 -12.40
N ASN A 26 10.46 -8.72 -13.18
CA ASN A 26 10.44 -8.68 -14.65
C ASN A 26 10.37 -7.26 -15.23
N GLY A 27 11.01 -6.28 -14.56
CA GLY A 27 10.99 -4.88 -14.98
C GLY A 27 9.72 -4.11 -14.57
N GLU A 28 8.77 -4.75 -13.91
CA GLU A 28 7.56 -4.11 -13.40
C GLU A 28 7.67 -3.86 -11.89
N THR A 29 7.20 -2.72 -11.42
CA THR A 29 7.06 -2.47 -9.98
C THR A 29 5.75 -3.07 -9.50
N LYS A 30 5.79 -4.19 -8.77
CA LYS A 30 4.57 -4.88 -8.33
C LYS A 30 4.67 -5.53 -6.96
N HIS A 31 3.52 -5.64 -6.31
CA HIS A 31 3.34 -6.37 -5.06
C HIS A 31 2.10 -7.28 -5.12
N ASP A 32 2.28 -8.55 -4.78
CA ASP A 32 1.20 -9.51 -4.58
C ASP A 32 1.02 -9.74 -3.07
N PHE A 33 -0.15 -9.40 -2.56
CA PHE A 33 -0.55 -9.68 -1.17
C PHE A 33 -0.94 -11.14 -0.95
N GLY A 34 -1.09 -11.93 -2.02
CA GLY A 34 -1.61 -13.28 -1.97
C GLY A 34 -3.06 -13.31 -1.50
N SER A 35 -3.36 -14.24 -0.59
CA SER A 35 -4.69 -14.31 0.05
C SER A 35 -4.68 -13.57 1.38
N ILE A 36 -5.52 -12.54 1.50
CA ILE A 36 -5.68 -11.74 2.71
C ILE A 36 -7.05 -11.98 3.33
N VAL A 37 -7.11 -11.98 4.66
CA VAL A 37 -8.38 -12.11 5.40
C VAL A 37 -9.19 -10.82 5.23
N TYR A 38 -10.51 -10.94 5.22
CA TYR A 38 -11.41 -9.79 5.23
C TYR A 38 -11.07 -8.87 6.41
N ASP A 39 -10.99 -7.56 6.16
CA ASP A 39 -10.67 -6.52 7.16
C ASP A 39 -9.26 -6.63 7.78
N ALA A 40 -8.33 -7.34 7.11
CA ALA A 40 -6.92 -7.35 7.49
C ALA A 40 -6.20 -6.06 7.04
N GLU A 41 -4.98 -5.85 7.52
CA GLU A 41 -4.13 -4.76 7.03
C GLU A 41 -3.65 -5.03 5.60
N GLY A 42 -3.96 -4.12 4.68
CA GLY A 42 -3.64 -4.23 3.24
C GLY A 42 -2.71 -3.13 2.77
N SER A 43 -1.57 -2.91 3.45
CA SER A 43 -0.61 -1.84 3.12
C SER A 43 0.74 -2.37 2.64
N VAL A 44 1.35 -1.64 1.71
CA VAL A 44 2.71 -1.91 1.20
C VAL A 44 3.44 -0.59 0.94
N ASP A 45 4.74 -0.57 1.24
CA ASP A 45 5.63 0.54 0.89
C ASP A 45 6.47 0.21 -0.34
N PHE A 46 6.41 1.08 -1.35
CA PHE A 46 7.26 1.03 -2.53
C PHE A 46 8.38 2.05 -2.37
N VAL A 47 9.56 1.57 -1.99
CA VAL A 47 10.77 2.40 -1.86
C VAL A 47 11.35 2.67 -3.24
N PHE A 48 11.69 3.92 -3.50
CA PHE A 48 12.36 4.38 -4.71
C PHE A 48 13.59 5.23 -4.37
N THR A 49 14.52 5.31 -5.31
CA THR A 49 15.70 6.17 -5.23
C THR A 49 15.67 7.19 -6.37
N ASN A 50 16.05 8.44 -6.09
CA ASN A 50 16.37 9.41 -7.12
C ASN A 50 17.74 9.08 -7.73
N LYS A 51 17.77 8.61 -8.99
CA LYS A 51 19.01 8.31 -9.73
C LYS A 51 19.41 9.43 -10.70
N GLY A 52 18.69 10.56 -10.68
CA GLY A 52 19.03 11.75 -11.44
C GLY A 52 20.07 12.64 -10.76
N SER A 53 20.37 13.76 -11.42
CA SER A 53 21.27 14.80 -10.89
C SER A 53 20.52 16.02 -10.35
N LYS A 54 19.18 16.04 -10.44
CA LYS A 54 18.31 17.10 -9.89
C LYS A 54 17.38 16.56 -8.81
N PRO A 55 16.86 17.42 -7.91
CA PRO A 55 15.80 17.03 -6.98
C PRO A 55 14.58 16.46 -7.70
N LEU A 56 14.13 15.30 -7.23
CA LEU A 56 12.99 14.57 -7.77
C LEU A 56 11.71 15.01 -7.06
N VAL A 57 10.72 15.45 -7.83
CA VAL A 57 9.42 15.92 -7.32
C VAL A 57 8.32 15.01 -7.85
N ILE A 58 7.53 14.44 -6.94
CA ILE A 58 6.33 13.67 -7.28
C ILE A 58 5.16 14.63 -7.39
N THR A 59 4.69 14.88 -8.60
CA THR A 59 3.62 15.85 -8.88
C THR A 59 2.25 15.28 -8.55
N ASN A 60 2.02 14.00 -8.84
CA ASN A 60 0.74 13.35 -8.58
C ASN A 60 0.88 11.83 -8.47
N VAL A 61 -0.01 11.19 -7.70
CA VAL A 61 -0.14 9.74 -7.65
C VAL A 61 -1.63 9.39 -7.71
N THR A 62 -2.03 8.68 -8.77
CA THR A 62 -3.43 8.38 -9.05
C THR A 62 -3.70 6.88 -9.05
N SER A 63 -4.78 6.45 -8.42
CA SER A 63 -5.31 5.08 -8.49
C SER A 63 -6.56 5.03 -9.38
N THR A 64 -6.81 3.88 -10.01
CA THR A 64 -7.97 3.70 -10.90
C THR A 64 -9.32 3.56 -10.18
N CYS A 65 -9.32 3.17 -8.89
CA CYS A 65 -10.51 3.09 -8.02
C CYS A 65 -10.21 3.75 -6.68
N GLY A 66 -11.23 4.29 -6.02
CA GLY A 66 -11.14 4.78 -4.62
C GLY A 66 -10.88 3.68 -3.57
N CYS A 67 -10.69 2.44 -4.00
CA CYS A 67 -10.39 1.30 -3.14
C CYS A 67 -8.89 1.17 -2.79
N THR A 68 -8.05 2.01 -3.38
CA THR A 68 -6.62 2.08 -3.14
C THR A 68 -6.20 3.52 -2.87
N VAL A 69 -5.59 3.77 -1.72
CA VAL A 69 -5.15 5.10 -1.28
C VAL A 69 -3.63 5.16 -1.25
N PRO A 70 -3.00 5.95 -2.14
CA PRO A 70 -1.56 6.20 -2.08
C PRO A 70 -1.22 7.38 -1.15
N THR A 71 -0.09 7.27 -0.45
CA THR A 71 0.55 8.34 0.31
C THR A 71 2.01 8.43 -0.13
N TRP A 72 2.51 9.65 -0.38
CA TRP A 72 3.84 9.88 -0.94
C TRP A 72 4.45 11.18 -0.39
N PRO A 73 5.78 11.34 -0.40
CA PRO A 73 6.44 12.57 0.01
C PRO A 73 6.05 13.73 -0.92
N LYS A 74 5.80 14.90 -0.31
CA LYS A 74 5.50 16.14 -1.03
C LYS A 74 6.72 17.04 -1.20
N GLU A 75 7.75 16.79 -0.41
CA GLU A 75 9.02 17.46 -0.48
C GLU A 75 9.86 16.87 -1.62
N PRO A 76 10.73 17.67 -2.26
CA PRO A 76 11.70 17.17 -3.22
C PRO A 76 12.64 16.12 -2.59
N ILE A 77 12.99 15.09 -3.36
CA ILE A 77 13.93 14.05 -2.95
C ILE A 77 15.28 14.32 -3.63
N GLU A 78 16.33 14.54 -2.86
CA GLU A 78 17.64 14.93 -3.39
C GLU A 78 18.30 13.80 -4.22
N PRO A 79 19.24 14.12 -5.11
CA PRO A 79 20.00 13.12 -5.86
C PRO A 79 20.63 12.05 -4.97
N GLY A 80 20.37 10.78 -5.28
CA GLY A 80 20.84 9.62 -4.51
C GLY A 80 20.00 9.28 -3.28
N GLU A 81 19.08 10.15 -2.85
CA GLU A 81 18.21 9.88 -1.71
C GLU A 81 17.02 8.98 -2.08
N GLN A 82 16.41 8.43 -1.03
CA GLN A 82 15.29 7.51 -1.13
C GLN A 82 14.00 8.14 -0.63
N GLY A 83 12.89 7.73 -1.24
CA GLY A 83 11.55 8.02 -0.77
C GLY A 83 10.68 6.76 -0.83
N ALA A 84 9.48 6.83 -0.25
CA ALA A 84 8.54 5.72 -0.26
C ALA A 84 7.14 6.17 -0.68
N ILE A 85 6.48 5.35 -1.50
CA ILE A 85 5.06 5.47 -1.79
C ILE A 85 4.33 4.36 -1.03
N LYS A 86 3.59 4.74 0.01
CA LYS A 86 2.74 3.83 0.77
C LYS A 86 1.42 3.65 0.04
N VAL A 87 1.02 2.41 -0.22
CA VAL A 87 -0.25 2.07 -0.86
C VAL A 87 -1.08 1.26 0.12
N VAL A 88 -2.30 1.72 0.38
CA VAL A 88 -3.27 1.02 1.24
C VAL A 88 -4.46 0.58 0.40
N TYR A 89 -4.78 -0.72 0.42
CA TYR A 89 -5.96 -1.30 -0.22
C TYR A 89 -7.07 -1.55 0.81
N ASN A 90 -8.32 -1.29 0.40
CA ASN A 90 -9.50 -1.58 1.23
C ASN A 90 -9.83 -3.08 1.22
N THR A 91 -9.40 -3.79 2.27
CA THR A 91 -9.61 -5.23 2.49
C THR A 91 -11.02 -5.60 2.95
N LYS A 92 -11.97 -4.64 3.00
CA LYS A 92 -13.40 -4.90 3.21
C LYS A 92 -14.15 -5.22 1.91
N LEU A 93 -13.43 -5.36 0.80
CA LEU A 93 -13.96 -5.72 -0.52
C LEU A 93 -13.53 -7.16 -0.87
N PRO A 94 -14.35 -8.18 -0.57
CA PRO A 94 -14.07 -9.57 -0.92
C PRO A 94 -13.82 -9.77 -2.43
N GLY A 95 -12.94 -10.71 -2.76
CA GLY A 95 -12.64 -11.08 -4.15
C GLY A 95 -11.21 -10.76 -4.57
N THR A 96 -10.89 -11.12 -5.80
CA THR A 96 -9.58 -10.85 -6.42
C THR A 96 -9.49 -9.39 -6.83
N PHE A 97 -8.32 -8.78 -6.61
CA PHE A 97 -8.03 -7.44 -7.08
C PHE A 97 -6.70 -7.39 -7.82
N ASN A 98 -6.64 -6.51 -8.81
CA ASN A 98 -5.43 -6.10 -9.51
C ASN A 98 -5.58 -4.60 -9.78
N LYS A 99 -4.79 -3.79 -9.08
CA LYS A 99 -4.90 -2.33 -9.05
C LYS A 99 -3.60 -1.72 -9.55
N THR A 100 -3.73 -0.75 -10.44
CA THR A 100 -2.61 0.03 -10.95
C THR A 100 -2.63 1.42 -10.34
N ILE A 101 -1.49 1.82 -9.80
CA ILE A 101 -1.19 3.15 -9.30
C ILE A 101 -0.24 3.79 -10.31
N VAL A 102 -0.54 5.01 -10.75
CA VAL A 102 0.28 5.76 -11.69
C VAL A 102 0.94 6.92 -10.96
N VAL A 103 2.27 6.98 -11.04
CA VAL A 103 3.11 7.97 -10.37
C VAL A 103 3.63 8.95 -11.41
N TYR A 104 3.29 10.22 -11.24
CA TYR A 104 3.75 11.34 -12.06
C TYR A 104 4.84 12.12 -11.32
N SER A 105 5.88 12.52 -12.03
CA SER A 105 7.04 13.21 -11.50
C SER A 105 7.76 14.00 -12.59
N ASN A 106 8.79 14.76 -12.21
CA ASN A 106 9.70 15.44 -13.13
C ASN A 106 10.81 14.53 -13.71
N ALA A 107 10.79 13.23 -13.41
CA ALA A 107 11.76 12.28 -13.95
C ALA A 107 11.49 11.95 -15.43
N ASN A 108 12.52 11.64 -16.20
CA ASN A 108 12.44 11.28 -17.62
C ASN A 108 11.68 9.97 -17.88
N ASN A 109 11.57 9.11 -16.88
CA ASN A 109 10.81 7.86 -16.94
C ASN A 109 9.38 8.00 -16.39
N SER A 110 8.88 9.22 -16.22
CA SER A 110 7.50 9.48 -15.84
C SER A 110 6.54 9.31 -17.04
N PRO A 111 5.33 8.75 -16.85
CA PRO A 111 4.81 8.18 -15.61
C PRO A 111 5.30 6.76 -15.34
N ILE A 112 5.45 6.41 -14.06
CA ILE A 112 5.74 5.03 -13.62
C ILE A 112 4.45 4.35 -13.15
N ARG A 113 4.30 3.07 -13.48
CA ARG A 113 3.16 2.24 -13.06
C ARG A 113 3.58 1.27 -11.97
N ILE A 114 2.79 1.21 -10.91
CA ILE A 114 2.92 0.27 -9.80
C ILE A 114 1.67 -0.60 -9.78
N SER A 115 1.84 -1.92 -9.69
CA SER A 115 0.73 -2.87 -9.61
C SER A 115 0.63 -3.52 -8.25
N VAL A 116 -0.59 -3.60 -7.74
CA VAL A 116 -0.92 -4.20 -6.44
C VAL A 116 -2.03 -5.21 -6.65
N LEU A 117 -1.77 -6.46 -6.29
CA LEU A 117 -2.65 -7.59 -6.59
C LEU A 117 -2.81 -8.52 -5.39
N GLY A 118 -3.86 -9.34 -5.41
CA GLY A 118 -4.17 -10.27 -4.34
C GLY A 118 -5.65 -10.68 -4.34
N LYS A 119 -6.06 -11.34 -3.27
CA LYS A 119 -7.44 -11.83 -3.06
C LYS A 119 -7.87 -11.68 -1.62
N VAL A 120 -8.96 -10.94 -1.41
CA VAL A 120 -9.61 -10.83 -0.10
C VAL A 120 -10.56 -12.01 0.09
N GLY A 121 -10.44 -12.66 1.25
CA GLY A 121 -11.36 -13.71 1.70
C GLY A 121 -12.81 -13.23 1.85
N PRO A 122 -13.76 -14.15 2.01
CA PRO A 122 -15.16 -13.80 2.21
C PRO A 122 -15.36 -13.03 3.52
N ARG A 123 -16.39 -12.18 3.56
CA ARG A 123 -16.84 -11.53 4.80
C ARG A 123 -17.24 -12.59 5.84
N PRO A 124 -16.71 -12.54 7.07
CA PRO A 124 -17.16 -13.42 8.15
C PRO A 124 -18.66 -13.30 8.36
N GLY A 125 -19.38 -14.43 8.37
CA GLY A 125 -20.84 -14.47 8.55
C GLY A 125 -21.67 -14.19 7.30
N GLY A 126 -21.06 -13.92 6.13
CA GLY A 126 -21.79 -13.88 4.85
C GLY A 126 -22.13 -15.29 4.39
N LYS A 127 -23.42 -15.63 4.24
CA LYS A 127 -23.81 -16.91 3.64
C LYS A 127 -23.29 -16.98 2.20
N LYS A 128 -22.53 -18.02 1.86
CA LYS A 128 -22.16 -18.33 0.47
C LYS A 128 -23.45 -18.44 -0.35
N GLY A 129 -23.50 -17.78 -1.50
CA GLY A 129 -24.71 -17.62 -2.31
C GLY A 129 -25.53 -18.91 -2.42
N GLN A 130 -26.79 -18.83 -1.96
CA GLN A 130 -27.82 -19.71 -2.46
C GLN A 130 -27.96 -19.40 -3.96
N ASN A 131 -27.72 -20.40 -4.81
CA ASN A 131 -28.31 -20.41 -6.13
C ASN A 131 -29.82 -20.38 -5.94
N VAL A 132 -30.43 -19.20 -6.08
CA VAL A 132 -31.85 -19.07 -6.40
C VAL A 132 -32.00 -19.53 -7.85
N THR A 133 -32.20 -20.83 -8.06
CA THR A 133 -32.79 -21.31 -9.31
C THR A 133 -34.25 -20.85 -9.28
N ASN A 134 -34.54 -19.77 -10.01
CA ASN A 134 -35.89 -19.25 -10.14
C ASN A 134 -36.80 -20.35 -10.67
N ASN A 135 -37.77 -20.72 -9.84
CA ASN A 135 -38.89 -21.58 -10.18
C ASN A 135 -39.65 -20.94 -11.35
N THR A 136 -39.64 -21.59 -12.51
CA THR A 136 -40.68 -21.40 -13.52
C THR A 136 -41.44 -22.70 -13.57
N ASP A 137 -42.58 -22.75 -12.88
CA ASP A 137 -43.76 -23.46 -13.33
C ASP A 137 -44.95 -23.00 -12.47
N HIS A 138 -45.79 -22.14 -13.08
CA HIS A 138 -47.17 -21.98 -12.65
C HIS A 138 -47.94 -23.22 -13.10
N PRO A 139 -48.83 -23.74 -12.24
CA PRO A 139 -50.23 -23.49 -12.58
C PRO A 139 -51.04 -22.93 -11.40
N ILE A 140 -51.95 -22.03 -11.75
CA ILE A 140 -53.02 -21.48 -10.92
C ILE A 140 -53.99 -22.60 -10.51
N GLN A 141 -54.37 -22.70 -9.23
CA GLN A 141 -55.75 -23.07 -8.81
C GLN A 141 -56.03 -22.59 -7.37
N VAL A 142 -57.32 -22.34 -7.14
CA VAL A 142 -58.01 -21.50 -6.14
C VAL A 142 -58.32 -22.20 -4.80
N GLY A 143 -58.45 -21.44 -3.70
CA GLY A 143 -59.14 -21.92 -2.48
C GLY A 143 -58.95 -21.12 -1.18
N ALA A 144 -59.99 -20.34 -0.82
CA ALA A 144 -60.55 -20.07 0.52
C ALA A 144 -59.72 -19.46 1.69
N SER A 145 -60.07 -18.20 1.99
CA SER A 145 -60.53 -17.61 3.28
C SER A 145 -59.81 -17.78 4.63
N THR A 146 -59.79 -16.63 5.33
CA THR A 146 -59.72 -16.37 6.79
C THR A 146 -58.34 -16.14 7.42
N GLY A 147 -58.19 -15.02 8.13
CA GLY A 147 -57.07 -14.81 9.06
C GLY A 147 -56.59 -13.36 9.13
N LYS A 148 -56.78 -12.73 10.28
CA LYS A 148 -56.61 -11.32 10.63
C LYS A 148 -55.23 -11.07 11.27
N THR A 149 -54.86 -9.78 11.39
CA THR A 149 -53.79 -9.19 12.27
C THR A 149 -52.34 -9.40 11.80
N GLY A 150 -51.39 -8.46 11.84
CA GLY A 150 -51.27 -7.14 12.46
C GLY A 150 -49.81 -6.94 12.93
N SER A 151 -49.28 -5.72 12.82
CA SER A 151 -48.02 -5.19 13.39
C SER A 151 -46.69 -5.68 12.76
N SER A 152 -45.83 -4.83 12.18
CA SER A 152 -45.05 -3.72 12.76
C SER A 152 -44.17 -4.18 13.93
N GLY A 153 -42.90 -4.42 13.65
CA GLY A 153 -41.88 -4.73 14.65
C GLY A 153 -40.50 -4.44 14.10
N SER A 154 -40.12 -3.16 14.10
CA SER A 154 -38.73 -2.72 14.10
C SER A 154 -38.07 -3.24 15.37
N ASP A 155 -37.17 -4.21 15.27
CA ASP A 155 -36.34 -4.60 16.41
C ASP A 155 -34.87 -4.38 16.08
N SER A 156 -34.42 -3.20 16.49
CA SER A 156 -33.03 -2.81 16.66
C SER A 156 -32.43 -3.63 17.81
N GLY A 157 -31.93 -4.83 17.50
CA GLY A 157 -31.23 -5.69 18.45
C GLY A 157 -29.74 -5.84 18.11
N LEU A 158 -28.90 -4.96 18.64
CA LEU A 158 -27.45 -5.19 18.77
C LEU A 158 -27.23 -6.26 19.87
N PRO A 159 -26.51 -7.37 19.63
CA PRO A 159 -25.96 -8.16 20.72
C PRO A 159 -24.56 -7.66 21.16
N PRO A 160 -24.22 -7.77 22.46
CA PRO A 160 -23.11 -7.08 23.09
C PRO A 160 -21.76 -7.78 22.93
N ALA A 161 -20.69 -6.97 23.00
CA ALA A 161 -19.30 -7.40 23.10
C ALA A 161 -19.03 -8.22 24.39
N LYS A 162 -18.24 -9.30 24.29
CA LYS A 162 -17.52 -9.92 25.42
C LYS A 162 -16.11 -10.39 25.02
N GLN A 163 -15.16 -10.12 25.91
CA GLN A 163 -13.70 -10.26 25.81
C GLN A 163 -13.13 -11.62 26.29
N LYS A 164 -11.84 -11.82 25.94
CA LYS A 164 -10.76 -12.69 26.53
C LYS A 164 -10.81 -14.18 26.15
N LYS A 165 -9.69 -14.89 25.88
CA LYS A 165 -8.30 -14.80 26.41
C LYS A 165 -7.35 -15.67 25.56
N LYS A 166 -6.05 -15.28 25.53
CA LYS A 166 -4.81 -16.11 25.41
C LYS A 166 -4.60 -16.92 24.13
N GLU A 167 -3.41 -17.18 23.60
CA GLU A 167 -2.00 -16.78 23.73
C GLU A 167 -1.27 -17.72 22.72
N LEU A 168 -0.09 -17.33 22.21
CA LEU A 168 0.86 -18.11 21.37
C LEU A 168 0.53 -18.07 19.85
N TYR A 169 1.41 -17.65 18.95
CA TYR A 169 2.85 -17.91 18.90
C TYR A 169 3.67 -16.68 18.49
N LYS A 170 4.75 -16.45 19.22
CA LYS A 170 5.85 -15.52 18.94
C LYS A 170 6.75 -16.13 17.86
N THR A 171 7.22 -15.33 16.89
CA THR A 171 8.61 -15.38 16.37
C THR A 171 8.91 -14.13 15.54
N GLY A 172 9.94 -13.37 15.92
CA GLY A 172 10.76 -12.60 14.98
C GLY A 172 10.56 -11.09 14.89
N LEU A 173 10.61 -10.34 16.00
CA LEU A 173 11.05 -8.94 15.96
C LEU A 173 12.56 -8.91 16.24
N THR A 174 13.36 -8.42 15.30
CA THR A 174 14.67 -7.84 15.61
C THR A 174 14.56 -6.34 15.41
N GLU A 175 14.39 -5.63 16.53
CA GLU A 175 14.65 -4.21 16.64
C GLU A 175 16.15 -4.01 16.86
N THR A 176 16.82 -3.33 15.93
CA THR A 176 18.03 -2.56 16.25
C THR A 176 17.87 -1.18 15.61
N GLY A 177 17.97 -0.14 16.45
CA GLY A 177 18.23 1.22 15.98
C GLY A 177 17.23 2.30 16.37
N LYS A 178 16.97 2.50 17.67
CA LYS A 178 16.51 3.80 18.17
C LYS A 178 17.29 4.19 19.43
N ALA A 179 18.42 4.86 19.22
CA ALA A 179 19.10 5.61 20.27
C ALA A 179 18.69 7.08 20.17
N ALA A 180 18.23 7.60 21.29
CA ALA A 180 17.64 8.90 21.47
C ALA A 180 18.65 10.05 21.29
N ALA A 181 18.19 11.12 20.64
CA ALA A 181 18.80 12.43 20.72
C ALA A 181 18.51 13.06 22.10
N THR A 182 19.56 13.45 22.81
CA THR A 182 19.43 14.35 23.96
C THR A 182 20.11 15.66 23.61
N LYS A 183 19.36 16.75 23.73
CA LYS A 183 19.79 18.13 23.57
C LYS A 183 20.98 18.45 24.48
N ASN A 184 21.91 19.26 23.99
CA ASN A 184 22.42 20.38 24.77
C ASN A 184 22.89 21.51 23.84
N THR A 185 22.50 22.71 24.22
CA THR A 185 22.69 23.96 23.52
C THR A 185 23.61 24.84 24.35
N LYS A 186 24.53 25.52 23.65
CA LYS A 186 25.18 26.82 23.95
C LYS A 186 26.45 26.88 24.82
N GLU A 187 27.20 27.93 24.44
CA GLU A 187 28.39 28.58 25.03
C GLU A 187 29.72 27.86 24.70
N GLY A 188 30.68 28.41 23.95
CA GLY A 188 30.97 29.80 23.63
C GLY A 188 31.98 30.39 24.60
N GLN A 189 33.27 30.03 24.51
CA GLN A 189 34.36 30.94 24.87
C GLN A 189 35.73 30.44 24.41
N ALA A 190 36.49 31.38 23.85
CA ALA A 190 37.90 31.27 23.53
C ALA A 190 38.77 31.08 24.78
N VAL A 191 40.00 30.58 24.61
CA VAL A 191 41.26 31.30 24.92
C VAL A 191 42.46 30.33 24.81
N ARG A 192 43.55 30.96 24.35
CA ARG A 192 44.91 30.56 24.01
C ARG A 192 45.74 30.05 25.21
N ILE A 193 47.02 29.75 24.94
CA ILE A 193 48.19 29.55 25.85
C ILE A 193 48.45 28.04 26.09
N LYS A 194 49.61 27.43 25.82
CA LYS A 194 51.00 27.87 25.54
C LYS A 194 51.66 26.83 24.63
#